data_AF-A0A9N9C189-F1
#
_entry.id   AF-A0A9N9C189-F1
#
_cell.length_a   1.000
_cell.length_b   1.000
_cell.length_c   1.000
_cell.angle_alpha   90.00
_cell.angle_beta   90.00
_cell.angle_gamma   90.00
#
_symmetry.space_group_name_H-M   'P 1'
#
loop_
_entity.id
_entity.type
_entity.pdbx_description
1 polymer ?
#
loop_
_entity_poly.entity_id
_entity_poly.type
_entity_poly.pdbx_seq_one_letter_code
_entity_poly.pdbx_strand_id
1 'polypeptide(L)' 'MCIAVSGGVDSVALCYLLNRYCEENKHKLTAFIIDHQLRSNSTEEASHVAELLTKLSIYLRRLVNNH' A
#
# COMPACT_ATOMS: atom_id res chain seq x y z
N MET A 1 -13.40 1.43 -0.77
CA MET A 1 -12.50 1.64 -1.92
C MET A 1 -11.27 0.79 -1.73
N CYS A 2 -10.65 0.32 -2.82
CA CYS A 2 -9.41 -0.46 -2.76
C CYS A 2 -8.35 0.13 -3.69
N ILE A 3 -7.08 -0.04 -3.33
CA ILE A 3 -5.94 0.34 -4.15
C ILE A 3 -4.84 -0.71 -4.05
N ALA A 4 -4.22 -1.05 -5.18
CA ALA A 4 -3.03 -1.87 -5.23
C ALA A 4 -1.77 -0.98 -5.15
N VAL A 5 -0.85 -1.32 -4.25
CA VAL A 5 0.40 -0.62 -4.00
C VAL A 5 1.53 -1.56 -4.35
N SER A 6 2.33 -1.17 -5.34
CA SER A 6 3.41 -2.02 -5.89
C SER A 6 4.74 -1.88 -5.14
N GLY A 7 4.84 -0.91 -4.23
CA GLY A 7 6.10 -0.53 -3.59
C GLY A 7 6.72 0.74 -4.19
N GLY A 8 6.37 1.08 -5.44
CA GLY A 8 6.87 2.28 -6.12
C GLY A 8 6.29 3.59 -5.57
N VAL A 9 7.10 4.66 -5.62
CA VAL A 9 6.76 5.99 -5.09
C VAL A 9 5.43 6.55 -5.62
N ASP A 10 5.11 6.32 -6.89
CA ASP A 10 3.86 6.80 -7.49
C ASP A 10 2.63 6.13 -6.87
N SER A 11 2.71 4.81 -6.65
CA SER A 11 1.61 4.05 -6.03
C SER A 11 1.41 4.41 -4.56
N VAL A 12 2.49 4.78 -3.87
CA VAL A 12 2.44 5.28 -2.49
C VAL A 12 1.82 6.67 -2.44
N ALA A 13 2.23 7.58 -3.33
CA ALA A 13 1.66 8.93 -3.42
C ALA A 13 0.16 8.89 -3.75
N LEU A 14 -0.24 8.03 -4.68
CA LEU A 14 -1.65 7.82 -5.01
C LEU A 14 -2.43 7.27 -3.82
N CYS A 15 -1.87 6.32 -3.07
CA CYS A 15 -2.50 5.78 -1.86
C CYS A 15 -2.72 6.86 -0.80
N TYR A 16 -1.74 7.74 -0.59
CA TYR A 16 -1.85 8.88 0.33
C TYR A 16 -2.97 9.84 -0.05
N LEU A 17 -3.01 10.27 -1.33
CA LEU A 17 -4.07 11.15 -1.82
C LEU A 17 -5.46 10.52 -1.72
N LEU A 18 -5.55 9.22 -2.03
CA LEU A 18 -6.80 8.48 -1.94
C LEU A 18 -7.28 8.35 -0.49
N ASN A 19 -6.36 8.15 0.46
CA ASN A 19 -6.72 8.12 1.88
C ASN A 19 -7.34 9.43 2.33
N ARG A 20 -6.72 10.56 1.96
CA ARG A 20 -7.27 11.89 2.28
C ARG A 20 -8.66 12.08 1.70
N TYR A 21 -8.85 11.70 0.44
CA TYR A 21 -10.17 11.73 -0.18
C TYR A 21 -11.18 10.86 0.57
N CYS A 22 -10.79 9.64 0.97
CA CYS A 22 -11.66 8.75 1.73
C CYS A 22 -12.02 9.32 3.11
N GLU A 23 -11.07 9.92 3.83
CA GLU A 23 -11.30 10.57 5.12
C GLU A 23 -12.30 11.74 4.99
N GLU A 24 -12.10 12.62 4.02
CA GLU A 24 -12.97 13.76 3.74
C GLU A 24 -14.40 13.33 3.39
N ASN A 25 -14.55 12.19 2.70
CA ASN A 25 -15.84 11.68 2.22
C ASN A 25 -16.42 10.54 3.08
N LYS A 26 -15.83 10.26 4.26
CA LYS A 26 -16.25 9.18 5.19
C LYS A 26 -16.30 7.79 4.53
N HIS A 27 -15.40 7.53 3.60
CA HIS A 27 -15.21 6.22 2.99
C HIS A 27 -14.06 5.46 3.65
N LYS A 28 -14.11 4.12 3.57
CA LYS A 28 -13.01 3.26 4.02
C LYS A 28 -12.10 2.90 2.83
N LEU A 29 -10.80 3.05 3.02
CA LEU A 29 -9.77 2.60 2.09
C LEU A 29 -9.14 1.29 2.56
N THR A 30 -8.92 0.37 1.63
CA THR A 30 -8.11 -0.83 1.85
C THR A 30 -6.97 -0.86 0.84
N ALA A 31 -5.74 -0.84 1.33
CA ALA A 31 -4.54 -0.91 0.52
C ALA A 31 -4.05 -2.36 0.41
N PHE A 32 -3.72 -2.79 -0.81
CA PHE A 32 -3.18 -4.11 -1.10
C PHE A 32 -1.73 -3.97 -1.55
N ILE A 33 -0.78 -4.44 -0.73
CA ILE A 33 0.63 -4.50 -1.18
C ILE A 33 0.81 -5.76 -1.99
N ILE A 34 1.23 -5.63 -3.24
CA ILE A 34 1.53 -6.76 -4.13
C ILE A 34 3.04 -6.90 -4.21
N ASP A 35 3.57 -7.92 -3.56
CA ASP A 35 4.98 -8.26 -3.63
C ASP A 35 5.20 -9.28 -4.76
N HIS A 36 5.84 -8.82 -5.84
CA HIS A 36 6.16 -9.64 -7.02
C HIS A 36 7.47 -10.42 -6.87
N GLN A 37 8.25 -10.22 -5.80
CA GLN A 37 9.52 -10.93 -5.52
C GLN A 37 10.56 -10.94 -6.67
N LEU A 38 10.46 -10.02 -7.64
CA LEU A 38 11.33 -9.96 -8.83
C LEU A 38 12.79 -9.61 -8.49
N ARG A 39 13.05 -9.07 -7.30
CA ARG A 39 14.39 -8.71 -6.78
C ARG A 39 14.46 -9.01 -5.29
N SER A 40 15.65 -9.36 -4.80
CA SER A 40 15.90 -9.66 -3.38
C SER A 40 15.51 -8.55 -2.40
N ASN A 41 15.48 -7.28 -2.84
CA ASN A 41 15.09 -6.13 -1.99
C ASN A 41 13.58 -5.81 -1.98
N SER A 42 12.77 -6.52 -2.77
CA SER A 42 11.32 -6.26 -2.87
C SER A 42 10.59 -6.44 -1.54
N THR A 43 10.98 -7.43 -0.73
CA THR A 43 10.43 -7.68 0.61
C THR A 43 10.70 -6.52 1.58
N GLU A 44 11.86 -5.88 1.48
CA GLU A 44 12.27 -4.76 2.33
C GLU A 44 11.49 -3.50 1.95
N GLU A 45 11.37 -3.21 0.64
CA GLU A 45 10.52 -2.13 0.12
C GLU A 45 9.05 -2.31 0.51
N ALA A 46 8.50 -3.51 0.34
CA ALA A 46 7.12 -3.83 0.74
C ALA A 46 6.89 -3.63 2.25
N SER A 47 7.91 -3.89 3.07
CA SER A 47 7.83 -3.70 4.52
C SER A 47 7.91 -2.22 4.90
N HIS A 48 8.78 -1.44 4.25
CA HIS A 48 8.85 0.00 4.44
C HIS A 48 7.54 0.70 4.05
N VAL A 49 6.92 0.28 2.94
CA VAL A 49 5.62 0.79 2.51
C VAL A 49 4.52 0.38 3.49
N ALA A 50 4.54 -0.85 4.02
CA ALA A 50 3.59 -1.26 5.04
C ALA A 50 3.69 -0.40 6.31
N GLU A 51 4.89 -0.07 6.77
CA GLU A 51 5.10 0.85 7.90
C GLU A 51 4.57 2.24 7.62
N LEU A 52 4.85 2.80 6.44
CA LEU A 52 4.38 4.12 6.05
C LEU A 52 2.84 4.18 6.03
N LEU A 53 2.18 3.19 5.42
CA LEU A 53 0.73 3.12 5.32
C LEU A 53 0.07 2.89 6.70
N THR A 54 0.73 2.13 7.57
CA THR A 54 0.28 1.94 8.96
C THR A 54 0.32 3.25 9.75
N LYS A 55 1.38 4.07 9.57
CA LYS A 55 1.47 5.42 10.18
C LYS A 55 0.35 6.35 9.70
N LEU A 56 -0.19 6.11 8.51
CA LEU A 56 -1.33 6.85 7.94
C LEU A 56 -2.69 6.28 8.36
N SER A 57 -2.74 5.29 9.28
CA SER A 57 -3.96 4.61 9.72
C SER A 57 -4.75 3.93 8.58
N ILE A 58 -4.09 3.58 7.48
CA ILE A 58 -4.71 2.91 6.33
C ILE A 58 -4.78 1.41 6.61
N TYR A 59 -5.96 0.81 6.40
CA TYR A 59 -6.12 -0.63 6.53
C TYR A 59 -5.37 -1.35 5.40
N LEU A 60 -4.43 -2.23 5.78
CA LEU A 60 -3.51 -2.88 4.88
C LEU A 60 -3.79 -4.38 4.76
N ARG A 61 -3.72 -4.93 3.54
CA ARG A 61 -3.65 -6.36 3.29
C ARG A 61 -2.45 -6.68 2.40
N ARG A 62 -1.48 -7.44 2.92
CA ARG A 62 -0.34 -7.92 2.11
C ARG A 62 -0.77 -9.12 1.29
N LEU A 63 -0.45 -9.09 -0.01
CA LEU A 63 -0.56 -10.23 -0.92
C LEU A 63 0.86 -10.55 -1.39
N VAL A 64 1.39 -11.68 -0.91
CA VAL A 64 2.70 -12.18 -1.32
C VAL A 64 2.44 -13.24 -2.38
N ASN A 65 2.97 -13.04 -3.58
CA ASN A 65 2.87 -14.04 -4.63
C ASN A 65 4.05 -15.02 -4.46
N ASN A 66 3.77 -16.20 -3.89
CA ASN A 66 4.72 -17.31 -3.84
C ASN A 66 4.53 -18.13 -5.11
N HIS A 67 5.34 -17.88 -6.13
CA HIS A 67 5.46 -18.75 -7.30
C HIS A 67 6.51 -19.83 -7.06
#